data_AF-A0A948W230-F1
#
_entry.id   AF-A0A948W230-F1
#
_cell.length_a   1.000
_cell.length_b   1.000
_cell.length_c   1.000
_cell.angle_alpha   90.00
_cell.angle_beta   90.00
_cell.angle_gamma   90.00
#
_symmetry.space_group_name_H-M   'P 1'
#
loop_
_entity.id
_entity.type
_entity.pdbx_description
1 polymer ?
#
loop_
_entity_poly.entity_id
_entity_poly.type
_entity_poly.pdbx_seq_one_letter_code
_entity_poly.pdbx_strand_id
1 'polypeptide(L)'
;MSHHPHTSSCRIRIQCPPLICAALLYSAISLIPSGGSAGTLVSGEAAGLWDPAGSPYWVEGDLFVPRDSSLTIAPGVEVRFRGPYQLLVNGALYAAGAENDSILFTRDKPNPEERWRGLRFIESDSASIIAYCRIEQVLSSPDYPDVRGGGVYCKLCSLTIRHCLIQHNQSHNENWNGTGGGVASVNAWPLIEYCTIRNNTADSGGGIALLEDNSSLSGVPVIRMNLISGNTAPYCGGGIYAGAFSTPRIENNVITGNIARGFGGGGIALWTSNTLHLRIVDNNILSENHSTSDGGGFYIRYDFSSLRNNTIVNNTAGASGGGVYVLNFGGDDFPSLASAIVWGNTAPRGGSIHIYTDTTAFAVSYSDIEGGWPGIGMIDDDPQFADAGYHLDSASLCIDRGDPDSARDDLCFPPSQGSARNDMGAYGGPLACDWPVQDPAAVQEGGFVKATLFAFNRPNPFDSMTTLQLELPRDGEASVEIYDLRGRMVRRLMDGKRLPAGSHRLAWDGLAGNGAPVPSGIYFYRIVAGIYQGEGRMILLR
;
A
#
# COMPACT_ATOMS: atom_id res chain seq x y z
N MET A 1 -1.80 -48.78 23.34
CA MET A 1 -1.71 -49.15 21.92
C MET A 1 -2.84 -48.44 21.19
N SER A 2 -2.49 -47.25 20.69
CA SER A 2 -3.28 -46.39 19.83
C SER A 2 -3.01 -46.76 18.36
N HIS A 3 -4.03 -46.70 17.52
CA HIS A 3 -4.05 -45.93 16.26
C HIS A 3 -5.12 -46.45 15.29
N HIS A 4 -6.04 -45.55 14.93
CA HIS A 4 -6.48 -45.38 13.55
C HIS A 4 -6.80 -43.89 13.34
N PRO A 5 -6.23 -43.23 12.31
CA PRO A 5 -6.55 -41.85 11.99
C PRO A 5 -7.70 -41.78 10.96
N HIS A 6 -8.62 -40.86 11.20
CA HIS A 6 -9.59 -40.40 10.20
C HIS A 6 -8.94 -39.31 9.34
N THR A 7 -8.75 -39.61 8.06
CA THR A 7 -8.51 -38.62 7.00
C THR A 7 -9.86 -38.22 6.40
N SER A 8 -10.31 -37.00 6.66
CA SER A 8 -11.50 -36.43 6.01
C SER A 8 -11.07 -35.51 4.88
N SER A 9 -10.94 -36.08 3.67
CA SER A 9 -10.80 -35.33 2.43
C SER A 9 -12.15 -34.69 2.07
N CYS A 10 -12.29 -33.37 2.17
CA CYS A 10 -13.45 -32.66 1.64
C CYS A 10 -13.27 -32.48 0.12
N ARG A 11 -13.76 -33.45 -0.66
CA ARG A 11 -13.97 -33.28 -2.12
C ARG A 11 -15.33 -32.61 -2.32
N ILE A 12 -15.34 -31.31 -2.54
CA ILE A 12 -16.55 -30.60 -2.97
C ILE A 12 -16.76 -30.87 -4.47
N ARG A 13 -17.85 -31.55 -4.79
CA ARG A 13 -18.38 -31.69 -6.15
C ARG A 13 -18.87 -30.31 -6.60
N ILE A 14 -18.33 -29.82 -7.70
CA ILE A 14 -18.87 -28.68 -8.45
C ILE A 14 -20.18 -29.16 -9.09
N GLN A 15 -21.32 -28.78 -8.53
CA GLN A 15 -22.60 -28.76 -9.23
C GLN A 15 -22.89 -27.29 -9.58
N CYS A 16 -22.82 -26.97 -10.86
CA CYS A 16 -23.39 -25.73 -11.40
C CYS A 16 -24.90 -25.69 -11.10
N PRO A 17 -25.44 -24.62 -10.50
CA PRO A 17 -26.86 -24.33 -10.62
C PRO A 17 -27.15 -23.66 -11.97
N PRO A 18 -28.36 -23.85 -12.52
CA PRO A 18 -28.72 -23.40 -13.86
C PRO A 18 -28.90 -21.87 -13.94
N LEU A 19 -28.60 -21.32 -15.12
CA LEU A 19 -28.96 -19.97 -15.55
C LEU A 19 -30.47 -19.75 -15.36
N ILE A 20 -30.84 -18.83 -14.48
CA ILE A 20 -32.19 -18.26 -14.44
C ILE A 20 -32.08 -16.86 -15.06
N CYS A 21 -32.52 -16.74 -16.31
CA CYS A 21 -32.82 -15.46 -16.95
C CYS A 21 -34.00 -14.80 -16.22
N ALA A 22 -33.72 -13.83 -15.35
CA ALA A 22 -34.71 -12.86 -14.92
C ALA A 22 -34.64 -11.66 -15.87
N ALA A 23 -35.68 -11.47 -16.67
CA ALA A 23 -35.86 -10.26 -17.46
C ALA A 23 -36.09 -9.07 -16.52
N LEU A 24 -35.08 -8.22 -16.36
CA LEU A 24 -35.21 -6.93 -15.69
C LEU A 24 -35.76 -5.91 -16.70
N LEU A 25 -36.91 -5.34 -16.36
CA LEU A 25 -37.48 -4.19 -17.05
C LEU A 25 -36.52 -3.00 -16.92
N TYR A 26 -36.01 -2.53 -18.06
CA TYR A 26 -35.20 -1.31 -18.16
C TYR A 26 -36.07 -0.09 -17.84
N SER A 27 -35.86 0.52 -16.67
CA SER A 27 -36.28 1.91 -16.44
C SER A 27 -35.15 2.83 -16.87
N ALA A 28 -35.40 3.61 -17.92
CA ALA A 28 -34.52 4.67 -18.39
C ALA A 28 -34.19 5.68 -17.28
N ILE A 29 -32.96 6.20 -17.32
CA ILE A 29 -32.46 7.28 -16.47
C ILE A 29 -33.46 8.44 -16.51
N SER A 30 -34.08 8.73 -15.37
CA SER A 30 -34.88 9.94 -15.20
C SER A 30 -33.98 11.04 -14.65
N LEU A 31 -33.34 11.79 -15.55
CA LEU A 31 -32.78 13.10 -15.23
C LEU A 31 -33.95 14.08 -15.06
N ILE A 32 -34.58 14.10 -13.88
CA ILE A 32 -35.49 15.17 -13.51
C ILE A 32 -34.70 16.14 -12.63
N PRO A 33 -34.31 17.33 -13.14
CA PRO A 33 -33.98 18.44 -12.27
C PRO A 33 -35.29 18.88 -11.62
N SER A 34 -35.64 18.27 -10.49
CA SER A 34 -36.78 18.72 -9.71
C SER A 34 -36.34 19.98 -8.96
N GLY A 35 -36.92 21.11 -9.36
CA GLY A 35 -36.78 22.35 -8.61
C GLY A 35 -37.19 22.11 -7.16
N GLY A 36 -36.22 22.19 -6.25
CA GLY A 36 -36.46 22.14 -4.81
C GLY A 36 -35.50 21.31 -3.95
N SER A 37 -34.55 20.55 -4.52
CA SER A 37 -33.54 19.80 -3.73
C SER A 37 -32.14 20.03 -4.31
N ALA A 38 -31.20 20.41 -3.46
CA ALA A 38 -29.85 20.85 -3.81
C ALA A 38 -28.87 19.72 -4.24
N GLY A 39 -29.33 18.64 -4.88
CA GLY A 39 -28.50 17.51 -5.33
C GLY A 39 -29.25 16.53 -6.25
N THR A 40 -28.54 15.60 -6.89
CA THR A 40 -29.07 14.69 -7.93
C THR A 40 -29.43 13.32 -7.36
N LEU A 41 -30.63 12.79 -7.63
CA LEU A 41 -31.00 11.42 -7.27
C LEU A 41 -30.51 10.43 -8.34
N VAL A 42 -29.88 9.33 -7.92
CA VAL A 42 -29.33 8.31 -8.84
C VAL A 42 -29.61 6.88 -8.36
N SER A 43 -29.82 5.98 -9.31
CA SER A 43 -29.94 4.53 -9.12
C SER A 43 -29.81 3.83 -10.49
N GLY A 44 -29.47 2.54 -10.49
CA GLY A 44 -29.34 1.75 -11.72
C GLY A 44 -28.06 2.06 -12.50
N GLU A 45 -28.18 2.23 -13.81
CA GLU A 45 -27.02 2.46 -14.68
C GLU A 45 -26.36 3.81 -14.39
N ALA A 46 -25.05 3.80 -14.16
CA ALA A 46 -24.24 4.99 -13.93
C ALA A 46 -23.20 5.13 -15.03
N ALA A 47 -23.26 6.25 -15.76
CA ALA A 47 -22.36 6.57 -16.86
C ALA A 47 -22.24 8.08 -17.08
N GLY A 48 -21.26 8.50 -17.87
CA GLY A 48 -21.06 9.90 -18.24
C GLY A 48 -20.27 10.67 -17.19
N LEU A 49 -20.55 11.97 -17.07
CA LEU A 49 -19.87 12.88 -16.15
C LEU A 49 -20.76 13.21 -14.95
N TRP A 50 -20.23 13.00 -13.75
CA TRP A 50 -20.74 13.56 -12.51
C TRP A 50 -19.88 14.73 -12.08
N ASP A 51 -20.48 15.89 -11.89
CA ASP A 51 -19.81 17.16 -11.62
C ASP A 51 -20.34 17.84 -10.35
N PRO A 52 -19.66 18.90 -9.86
CA PRO A 52 -20.11 19.60 -8.66
C PRO A 52 -21.50 20.25 -8.77
N ALA A 53 -22.01 20.50 -9.98
CA ALA A 53 -23.34 21.09 -10.14
C ALA A 53 -24.46 20.08 -9.83
N GLY A 54 -24.19 18.78 -10.01
CA GLY A 54 -25.09 17.70 -9.61
C GLY A 54 -24.90 17.21 -8.17
N SER A 55 -23.83 17.63 -7.50
CA SER A 55 -23.46 17.18 -6.16
C SER A 55 -24.36 17.78 -5.06
N PRO A 56 -24.71 17.04 -3.99
CA PRO A 56 -24.43 15.62 -3.79
C PRO A 56 -25.29 14.72 -4.69
N TYR A 57 -24.71 13.61 -5.12
CA TYR A 57 -25.42 12.52 -5.78
C TYR A 57 -25.98 11.57 -4.72
N TRP A 58 -27.30 11.56 -4.58
CA TRP A 58 -28.06 10.76 -3.64
C TRP A 58 -28.39 9.40 -4.24
N VAL A 59 -27.75 8.35 -3.74
CA VAL A 59 -27.94 6.98 -4.24
C VAL A 59 -29.11 6.31 -3.52
N GLU A 60 -30.19 6.02 -4.26
CA GLU A 60 -31.44 5.41 -3.74
C GLU A 60 -31.67 3.98 -4.27
N GLY A 61 -30.67 3.41 -4.92
CA GLY A 61 -30.65 2.03 -5.40
C GLY A 61 -29.24 1.62 -5.80
N ASP A 62 -29.00 0.33 -6.02
CA ASP A 62 -27.70 -0.13 -6.52
C ASP A 62 -27.33 0.58 -7.81
N LEU A 63 -26.05 0.96 -7.92
CA LEU A 63 -25.48 1.54 -9.11
C LEU A 63 -24.62 0.51 -9.84
N PHE A 64 -24.67 0.52 -11.17
CA PHE A 64 -23.76 -0.28 -11.98
C PHE A 64 -23.19 0.54 -13.15
N VAL A 65 -21.88 0.46 -13.37
CA VAL A 65 -21.21 0.92 -14.60
C VAL A 65 -21.07 -0.30 -15.51
N PRO A 66 -21.88 -0.43 -16.58
CA PRO A 66 -21.86 -1.61 -17.43
C PRO A 66 -20.55 -1.75 -18.20
N ARG A 67 -20.29 -2.97 -18.70
CA ARG A 67 -19.20 -3.22 -19.67
C ARG A 67 -19.30 -2.23 -20.83
N ASP A 68 -18.16 -1.79 -21.33
CA ASP A 68 -18.02 -0.84 -22.45
C ASP A 68 -18.58 0.56 -22.18
N SER A 69 -18.96 0.85 -20.92
CA SER A 69 -19.35 2.19 -20.46
C SER A 69 -18.34 2.76 -19.48
N SER A 70 -18.38 4.07 -19.30
CA SER A 70 -17.51 4.77 -18.35
C SER A 70 -18.27 5.79 -17.52
N LEU A 71 -17.97 5.84 -16.23
CA LEU A 71 -18.38 6.89 -15.32
C LEU A 71 -17.16 7.73 -14.95
N THR A 72 -17.25 9.04 -15.12
CA THR A 72 -16.25 10.02 -14.67
C THR A 72 -16.85 10.84 -13.54
N ILE A 73 -16.16 10.90 -12.40
CA ILE A 73 -16.56 11.69 -11.24
C ILE A 73 -15.52 12.78 -11.04
N ALA A 74 -15.94 14.03 -11.15
CA ALA A 74 -15.06 15.19 -11.03
C ALA A 74 -14.68 15.48 -9.56
N PRO A 75 -13.58 16.23 -9.32
CA PRO A 75 -13.22 16.74 -8.00
C PRO A 75 -14.37 17.44 -7.27
N GLY A 76 -14.40 17.34 -5.95
CA GLY A 76 -15.42 17.97 -5.09
C GLY A 76 -16.80 17.31 -5.09
N VAL A 77 -17.02 16.26 -5.86
CA VAL A 77 -18.29 15.54 -5.89
C VAL A 77 -18.48 14.70 -4.62
N GLU A 78 -19.67 14.79 -4.04
CA GLU A 78 -20.12 13.91 -2.97
C GLU A 78 -21.11 12.88 -3.52
N VAL A 79 -20.85 11.61 -3.27
CA VAL A 79 -21.73 10.48 -3.58
C VAL A 79 -22.20 9.89 -2.25
N ARG A 80 -23.49 10.08 -1.97
CA ARG A 80 -24.11 9.77 -0.67
C ARG A 80 -25.15 8.67 -0.81
N PHE A 81 -24.88 7.54 -0.19
CA PHE A 81 -25.73 6.36 -0.25
C PHE A 81 -26.83 6.39 0.83
N ARG A 82 -28.09 6.24 0.40
CA ARG A 82 -29.30 6.22 1.25
C ARG A 82 -29.84 4.81 1.47
N GLY A 83 -28.94 3.90 1.80
CA GLY A 83 -29.28 2.49 2.02
C GLY A 83 -28.09 1.58 1.78
N PRO A 84 -28.28 0.26 1.92
CA PRO A 84 -27.24 -0.75 1.74
C PRO A 84 -26.97 -1.01 0.25
N TYR A 85 -26.76 0.06 -0.52
CA TYR A 85 -26.51 0.00 -1.95
C TYR A 85 -25.01 -0.01 -2.25
N GLN A 86 -24.64 -0.56 -3.40
CA GLN A 86 -23.26 -0.59 -3.89
C GLN A 86 -23.08 0.22 -5.17
N LEU A 87 -21.82 0.51 -5.51
CA LEU A 87 -21.43 0.87 -6.87
C LEU A 87 -20.64 -0.29 -7.47
N LEU A 88 -21.27 -1.02 -8.38
CA LEU A 88 -20.64 -2.09 -9.16
C LEU A 88 -20.03 -1.52 -10.44
N VAL A 89 -18.77 -1.81 -10.70
CA VAL A 89 -18.03 -1.35 -11.88
C VAL A 89 -17.60 -2.56 -12.69
N ASN A 90 -18.28 -2.79 -13.81
CA ASN A 90 -17.88 -3.75 -14.85
C ASN A 90 -17.26 -3.05 -16.07
N GLY A 91 -17.53 -1.75 -16.27
CA GLY A 91 -16.85 -0.90 -17.23
C GLY A 91 -15.65 -0.17 -16.63
N ALA A 92 -15.54 1.14 -16.90
CA ALA A 92 -14.48 2.00 -16.37
C ALA A 92 -15.03 3.03 -15.37
N LEU A 93 -14.36 3.18 -14.23
CA LEU A 93 -14.60 4.30 -13.31
C LEU A 93 -13.37 5.21 -13.26
N TYR A 94 -13.56 6.48 -13.59
CA TYR A 94 -12.57 7.54 -13.46
C TYR A 94 -13.00 8.50 -12.35
N ALA A 95 -12.63 8.20 -11.10
CA ALA A 95 -12.87 9.08 -9.96
C ALA A 95 -11.53 9.68 -9.50
N ALA A 96 -11.18 10.85 -10.04
CA ALA A 96 -9.94 11.54 -9.73
C ALA A 96 -10.23 12.92 -9.14
N GLY A 97 -10.23 13.01 -7.81
CA GLY A 97 -10.35 14.26 -7.08
C GLY A 97 -9.03 15.04 -7.02
N ALA A 98 -8.97 16.02 -6.12
CA ALA A 98 -7.73 16.73 -5.77
C ALA A 98 -7.50 16.75 -4.26
N GLU A 99 -6.26 17.01 -3.82
CA GLU A 99 -5.86 17.06 -2.40
C GLU A 99 -6.77 17.98 -1.55
N ASN A 100 -7.15 19.13 -2.12
CA ASN A 100 -8.01 20.12 -1.45
C ASN A 100 -9.48 20.03 -1.89
N ASP A 101 -9.82 19.11 -2.80
CA ASP A 101 -11.14 18.99 -3.42
C ASP A 101 -11.43 17.52 -3.75
N SER A 102 -11.42 16.71 -2.70
CA SER A 102 -11.53 15.26 -2.81
C SER A 102 -12.95 14.81 -3.13
N ILE A 103 -13.07 13.68 -3.82
CA ILE A 103 -14.37 13.03 -4.03
C ILE A 103 -14.74 12.27 -2.76
N LEU A 104 -15.96 12.44 -2.27
CA LEU A 104 -16.45 11.76 -1.06
C LEU A 104 -17.45 10.67 -1.43
N PHE A 105 -17.13 9.42 -1.10
CA PHE A 105 -18.08 8.31 -1.09
C PHE A 105 -18.42 7.95 0.36
N THR A 106 -19.68 8.18 0.75
CA THR A 106 -20.12 7.94 2.12
C THR A 106 -21.62 7.62 2.17
N ARG A 107 -22.10 7.24 3.33
CA ARG A 107 -23.53 7.13 3.64
C ARG A 107 -24.14 8.50 3.96
N ASP A 108 -25.41 8.72 3.62
CA ASP A 108 -26.10 10.00 3.85
C ASP A 108 -26.26 10.33 5.35
N LYS A 109 -26.78 9.39 6.13
CA LYS A 109 -27.11 9.62 7.55
C LYS A 109 -26.26 8.80 8.50
N PRO A 110 -25.95 9.32 9.71
CA PRO A 110 -25.18 8.62 10.71
C PRO A 110 -25.89 7.40 11.34
N ASN A 111 -26.88 6.77 10.69
CA ASN A 111 -27.45 5.49 11.12
C ASN A 111 -26.50 4.31 10.81
N PRO A 112 -25.99 3.58 11.82
CA PRO A 112 -25.09 2.44 11.62
C PRO A 112 -25.70 1.29 10.80
N GLU A 113 -27.03 1.18 10.76
CA GLU A 113 -27.77 0.16 9.99
C GLU A 113 -27.96 0.53 8.51
N GLU A 114 -27.63 1.76 8.11
CA GLU A 114 -27.76 2.26 6.73
C GLU A 114 -26.38 2.42 6.05
N ARG A 115 -25.38 1.64 6.48
CA ARG A 115 -24.09 1.64 5.79
C ARG A 115 -24.23 1.06 4.39
N TRP A 116 -23.57 1.71 3.44
CA TRP A 116 -23.55 1.30 2.05
C TRP A 116 -22.59 0.12 1.86
N ARG A 117 -22.66 -0.52 0.69
CA ARG A 117 -21.94 -1.76 0.37
C ARG A 117 -20.64 -1.55 -0.39
N GLY A 118 -20.16 -0.32 -0.55
CA GLY A 118 -18.81 -0.04 -1.05
C GLY A 118 -18.67 -0.03 -2.56
N LEU A 119 -17.43 0.16 -3.01
CA LEU A 119 -17.04 0.17 -4.41
C LEU A 119 -16.62 -1.23 -4.85
N ARG A 120 -17.25 -1.78 -5.89
CA ARG A 120 -17.04 -3.16 -6.35
C ARG A 120 -16.53 -3.17 -7.78
N PHE A 121 -15.25 -3.46 -7.97
CA PHE A 121 -14.63 -3.60 -9.29
C PHE A 121 -14.53 -5.07 -9.63
N ILE A 122 -15.33 -5.52 -10.60
CA ILE A 122 -15.41 -6.93 -11.00
C ILE A 122 -15.24 -7.01 -12.51
N GLU A 123 -14.12 -7.59 -12.96
CA GLU A 123 -13.74 -7.62 -14.38
C GLU A 123 -13.78 -6.21 -15.03
N SER A 124 -13.48 -5.18 -14.23
CA SER A 124 -13.52 -3.79 -14.67
C SER A 124 -12.39 -3.50 -15.65
N ASP A 125 -12.55 -2.44 -16.44
CA ASP A 125 -11.50 -1.95 -17.31
C ASP A 125 -10.25 -1.58 -16.50
N SER A 126 -9.09 -1.99 -17.01
CA SER A 126 -7.76 -1.66 -16.47
C SER A 126 -7.46 -0.16 -16.41
N ALA A 127 -8.19 0.66 -17.17
CA ALA A 127 -8.10 2.12 -17.12
C ALA A 127 -8.80 2.72 -15.89
N SER A 128 -9.53 1.92 -15.10
CA SER A 128 -10.20 2.40 -13.89
C SER A 128 -9.20 2.96 -12.88
N ILE A 129 -9.56 4.11 -12.30
CA ILE A 129 -8.75 4.81 -11.31
C ILE A 129 -9.63 5.43 -10.24
N ILE A 130 -9.19 5.28 -8.99
CA ILE A 130 -9.67 6.07 -7.86
C ILE A 130 -8.48 6.84 -7.28
N ALA A 131 -8.56 8.16 -7.32
CA ALA A 131 -7.51 9.06 -6.87
C ALA A 131 -8.09 10.21 -6.06
N TYR A 132 -7.45 10.56 -4.93
CA TYR A 132 -7.95 11.62 -4.04
C TYR A 132 -9.42 11.44 -3.66
N CYS A 133 -9.78 10.20 -3.33
CA CYS A 133 -11.12 9.85 -2.86
C CYS A 133 -11.11 9.60 -1.35
N ARG A 134 -12.19 9.98 -0.69
CA ARG A 134 -12.53 9.57 0.67
C ARG A 134 -13.59 8.49 0.59
N ILE A 135 -13.28 7.30 1.10
CA ILE A 135 -14.18 6.14 1.10
C ILE A 135 -14.39 5.74 2.54
N GLU A 136 -15.58 6.01 3.06
CA GLU A 136 -15.85 5.85 4.47
C GLU A 136 -17.22 5.27 4.80
N GLN A 137 -17.29 4.68 6.00
CA GLN A 137 -18.52 4.17 6.61
C GLN A 137 -19.20 3.05 5.80
N VAL A 138 -18.41 2.21 5.17
CA VAL A 138 -18.91 1.05 4.43
C VAL A 138 -19.14 -0.14 5.36
N LEU A 139 -20.19 -0.93 5.06
CA LEU A 139 -20.38 -2.28 5.56
C LEU A 139 -20.60 -3.20 4.36
N SER A 140 -19.68 -4.12 4.14
CA SER A 140 -19.84 -5.13 3.09
C SER A 140 -21.13 -5.94 3.28
N SER A 141 -21.64 -6.54 2.21
CA SER A 141 -22.74 -7.51 2.32
C SER A 141 -22.33 -8.66 3.26
N PRO A 142 -23.21 -9.23 4.09
CA PRO A 142 -22.86 -10.42 4.86
C PRO A 142 -22.72 -11.68 3.97
N ASP A 143 -23.30 -11.64 2.77
CA ASP A 143 -23.33 -12.76 1.83
C ASP A 143 -21.98 -12.94 1.13
N TYR A 144 -21.59 -14.20 0.95
CA TYR A 144 -20.37 -14.53 0.22
C TYR A 144 -20.63 -14.54 -1.29
N PRO A 145 -19.74 -13.99 -2.16
CA PRO A 145 -18.43 -13.42 -1.85
C PRO A 145 -18.43 -11.92 -1.50
N ASP A 146 -19.59 -11.26 -1.50
CA ASP A 146 -19.75 -9.81 -1.36
C ASP A 146 -19.37 -9.27 0.03
N VAL A 147 -19.14 -10.16 0.99
CA VAL A 147 -18.53 -9.88 2.29
C VAL A 147 -17.08 -9.42 2.20
N ARG A 148 -16.37 -9.65 1.11
CA ARG A 148 -14.99 -9.19 0.96
C ARG A 148 -14.93 -7.72 0.56
N GLY A 149 -13.96 -6.96 1.05
CA GLY A 149 -13.78 -5.55 0.71
C GLY A 149 -14.80 -4.69 1.42
N GLY A 150 -14.43 -4.16 2.59
CA GLY A 150 -15.25 -3.18 3.29
C GLY A 150 -15.34 -1.94 2.43
N GLY A 151 -14.26 -1.18 2.22
CA GLY A 151 -14.27 0.01 1.36
C GLY A 151 -14.34 -0.29 -0.14
N VAL A 152 -13.30 -0.99 -0.63
CA VAL A 152 -13.09 -1.31 -2.05
C VAL A 152 -12.88 -2.81 -2.22
N TYR A 153 -13.57 -3.39 -3.20
CA TYR A 153 -13.37 -4.78 -3.59
C TYR A 153 -12.91 -4.87 -5.04
N CYS A 154 -11.79 -5.53 -5.28
CA CYS A 154 -11.21 -5.78 -6.59
C CYS A 154 -11.25 -7.28 -6.89
N LYS A 155 -11.86 -7.65 -8.02
CA LYS A 155 -11.87 -9.02 -8.52
C LYS A 155 -11.57 -9.06 -10.02
N LEU A 156 -10.61 -9.88 -10.42
CA LEU A 156 -10.23 -10.08 -11.83
C LEU A 156 -9.99 -8.75 -12.58
N CYS A 157 -9.29 -7.81 -11.94
CA CYS A 157 -9.02 -6.48 -12.49
C CYS A 157 -7.65 -5.94 -12.04
N SER A 158 -7.26 -4.80 -12.60
CA SER A 158 -6.01 -4.08 -12.29
C SER A 158 -6.30 -2.61 -11.97
N LEU A 159 -7.00 -2.38 -10.86
CA LEU A 159 -7.38 -1.03 -10.42
C LEU A 159 -6.17 -0.22 -9.92
N THR A 160 -6.11 1.07 -10.27
CA THR A 160 -5.19 2.02 -9.62
C THR A 160 -5.92 2.75 -8.49
N ILE A 161 -5.40 2.64 -7.27
CA ILE A 161 -5.86 3.34 -6.06
C ILE A 161 -4.73 4.22 -5.57
N ARG A 162 -4.90 5.55 -5.60
CA ARG A 162 -3.82 6.47 -5.19
C ARG A 162 -4.28 7.68 -4.40
N HIS A 163 -3.51 8.13 -3.42
CA HIS A 163 -3.85 9.32 -2.62
C HIS A 163 -5.25 9.27 -1.99
N CYS A 164 -5.76 8.08 -1.69
CA CYS A 164 -7.10 7.90 -1.12
C CYS A 164 -7.04 7.82 0.40
N LEU A 165 -8.11 8.28 1.05
CA LEU A 165 -8.39 8.05 2.46
C LEU A 165 -9.49 6.99 2.56
N ILE A 166 -9.13 5.79 3.01
CA ILE A 166 -10.04 4.65 3.15
C ILE A 166 -10.18 4.35 4.64
N GLN A 167 -11.33 4.68 5.23
CA GLN A 167 -11.47 4.68 6.68
C GLN A 167 -12.83 4.25 7.21
N HIS A 168 -12.84 3.69 8.42
CA HIS A 168 -14.08 3.33 9.12
C HIS A 168 -14.98 2.38 8.32
N ASN A 169 -14.36 1.53 7.50
CA ASN A 169 -15.04 0.52 6.71
C ASN A 169 -14.98 -0.84 7.40
N GLN A 170 -16.01 -1.65 7.18
CA GLN A 170 -16.13 -2.96 7.80
C GLN A 170 -16.47 -4.06 6.80
N SER A 171 -15.79 -5.20 6.94
CA SER A 171 -16.08 -6.43 6.23
C SER A 171 -16.19 -7.59 7.23
N HIS A 172 -17.40 -8.09 7.45
CA HIS A 172 -17.65 -9.12 8.47
C HIS A 172 -18.92 -9.92 8.16
N ASN A 173 -18.90 -11.20 8.49
CA ASN A 173 -20.11 -12.01 8.63
C ASN A 173 -19.97 -13.06 9.74
N GLU A 174 -21.07 -13.76 10.02
CA GLU A 174 -21.14 -14.78 11.08
C GLU A 174 -20.18 -15.97 10.86
N ASN A 175 -19.71 -16.17 9.62
CA ASN A 175 -18.76 -17.22 9.25
C ASN A 175 -17.29 -16.79 9.33
N TRP A 176 -17.01 -15.57 9.80
CA TRP A 176 -15.67 -15.02 9.96
C TRP A 176 -14.81 -15.03 8.68
N ASN A 177 -15.45 -14.86 7.53
CA ASN A 177 -14.77 -14.89 6.23
C ASN A 177 -14.76 -13.52 5.52
N GLY A 178 -15.09 -12.45 6.25
CA GLY A 178 -14.85 -11.07 5.83
C GLY A 178 -13.35 -10.80 5.66
N THR A 179 -12.97 -10.14 4.57
CA THR A 179 -11.56 -9.84 4.30
C THR A 179 -11.41 -8.44 3.75
N GLY A 180 -10.33 -7.75 4.12
CA GLY A 180 -9.97 -6.44 3.55
C GLY A 180 -10.94 -5.34 3.96
N GLY A 181 -10.86 -4.88 5.21
CA GLY A 181 -11.80 -3.89 5.73
C GLY A 181 -11.73 -2.57 4.96
N GLY A 182 -10.53 -2.13 4.60
CA GLY A 182 -10.33 -1.04 3.65
C GLY A 182 -10.43 -1.54 2.20
N VAL A 183 -9.50 -2.41 1.81
CA VAL A 183 -9.40 -2.94 0.44
C VAL A 183 -9.27 -4.45 0.45
N ALA A 184 -10.04 -5.14 -0.40
CA ALA A 184 -9.82 -6.56 -0.68
C ALA A 184 -9.55 -6.79 -2.16
N SER A 185 -8.52 -7.57 -2.46
CA SER A 185 -8.19 -8.05 -3.80
C SER A 185 -8.35 -9.57 -3.87
N VAL A 186 -9.06 -10.06 -4.90
CA VAL A 186 -9.23 -11.49 -5.18
C VAL A 186 -8.93 -11.76 -6.65
N ASN A 187 -7.85 -12.49 -6.93
CA ASN A 187 -7.37 -12.73 -8.29
C ASN A 187 -7.26 -11.42 -9.08
N ALA A 188 -6.80 -10.37 -8.42
CA ALA A 188 -6.69 -9.02 -8.96
C ALA A 188 -5.35 -8.42 -8.54
N TRP A 189 -4.90 -7.46 -9.34
CA TRP A 189 -3.55 -6.91 -9.24
C TRP A 189 -3.61 -5.39 -9.16
N PRO A 190 -4.23 -4.83 -8.11
CA PRO A 190 -4.28 -3.40 -7.93
C PRO A 190 -2.89 -2.81 -7.66
N LEU A 191 -2.71 -1.57 -8.09
CA LEU A 191 -1.67 -0.67 -7.57
C LEU A 191 -2.31 0.18 -6.48
N ILE A 192 -1.84 0.04 -5.25
CA ILE A 192 -2.28 0.81 -4.08
C ILE A 192 -1.11 1.65 -3.59
N GLU A 193 -1.17 2.96 -3.81
CA GLU A 193 -0.06 3.85 -3.44
C GLU A 193 -0.47 5.17 -2.83
N TYR A 194 0.38 5.71 -1.95
CA TYR A 194 0.15 7.01 -1.30
C TYR A 194 -1.19 7.13 -0.56
N CYS A 195 -1.79 6.01 -0.16
CA CYS A 195 -3.08 6.00 0.51
C CYS A 195 -2.92 6.02 2.03
N THR A 196 -3.93 6.58 2.70
CA THR A 196 -4.14 6.40 4.14
C THR A 196 -5.28 5.40 4.32
N ILE A 197 -4.97 4.21 4.84
CA ILE A 197 -5.94 3.14 5.08
C ILE A 197 -6.01 2.92 6.58
N ARG A 198 -7.05 3.45 7.23
CA ARG A 198 -7.09 3.52 8.69
C ARG A 198 -8.42 3.20 9.33
N ASN A 199 -8.39 2.69 10.56
CA ASN A 199 -9.58 2.44 11.36
C ASN A 199 -10.62 1.55 10.65
N ASN A 200 -10.16 0.64 9.78
CA ASN A 200 -11.01 -0.32 9.12
C ASN A 200 -11.01 -1.64 9.91
N THR A 201 -12.06 -2.45 9.73
CA THR A 201 -12.20 -3.74 10.41
C THR A 201 -12.59 -4.83 9.42
N ALA A 202 -11.88 -5.95 9.42
CA ALA A 202 -12.32 -7.15 8.72
C ALA A 202 -11.86 -8.41 9.43
N ASP A 203 -12.52 -9.55 9.23
CA ASP A 203 -12.11 -10.80 9.91
C ASP A 203 -10.63 -11.10 9.66
N SER A 204 -10.17 -11.00 8.41
CA SER A 204 -8.73 -10.97 8.08
C SER A 204 -8.35 -9.79 7.18
N GLY A 205 -7.17 -9.20 7.39
CA GLY A 205 -6.76 -8.03 6.62
C GLY A 205 -7.60 -6.80 6.97
N GLY A 206 -7.49 -6.32 8.21
CA GLY A 206 -8.30 -5.21 8.70
C GLY A 206 -8.21 -3.99 7.80
N GLY A 207 -7.00 -3.64 7.35
CA GLY A 207 -6.76 -2.64 6.32
C GLY A 207 -6.89 -3.23 4.91
N ILE A 208 -5.97 -4.13 4.54
CA ILE A 208 -5.87 -4.71 3.19
C ILE A 208 -5.88 -6.23 3.27
N ALA A 209 -6.64 -6.89 2.39
CA ALA A 209 -6.51 -8.32 2.13
C ALA A 209 -6.20 -8.62 0.67
N LEU A 210 -5.23 -9.48 0.43
CA LEU A 210 -4.77 -9.90 -0.89
C LEU A 210 -4.90 -11.41 -0.99
N LEU A 211 -5.75 -11.87 -1.90
CA LEU A 211 -6.12 -13.26 -2.04
C LEU A 211 -6.01 -13.67 -3.49
N GLU A 212 -5.48 -14.87 -3.70
CA GLU A 212 -5.46 -15.51 -5.00
C GLU A 212 -5.85 -16.97 -4.79
N ASP A 213 -6.97 -17.36 -5.39
CA ASP A 213 -7.50 -18.73 -5.29
C ASP A 213 -7.18 -19.56 -6.54
N ASN A 214 -6.57 -18.95 -7.56
CA ASN A 214 -6.10 -19.62 -8.76
C ASN A 214 -4.58 -19.47 -8.91
N SER A 215 -3.85 -20.56 -8.62
CA SER A 215 -2.39 -20.61 -8.73
C SER A 215 -1.83 -20.53 -10.15
N SER A 216 -2.68 -20.49 -11.19
CA SER A 216 -2.26 -20.34 -12.59
C SER A 216 -2.17 -18.88 -13.04
N LEU A 217 -2.65 -17.97 -12.20
CA LEU A 217 -2.56 -16.54 -12.42
C LEU A 217 -1.16 -16.04 -12.01
N SER A 218 -0.71 -14.94 -12.62
CA SER A 218 0.68 -14.47 -12.52
C SER A 218 0.81 -12.96 -12.34
N GLY A 219 -0.29 -12.25 -12.10
CA GLY A 219 -0.18 -10.82 -11.84
C GLY A 219 0.28 -10.54 -10.40
N VAL A 220 0.80 -9.34 -10.20
CA VAL A 220 1.45 -8.94 -8.95
C VAL A 220 0.74 -7.70 -8.41
N PRO A 221 -0.03 -7.82 -7.31
CA PRO A 221 -0.53 -6.64 -6.61
C PRO A 221 0.65 -5.86 -6.01
N VAL A 222 0.61 -4.53 -6.10
CA VAL A 222 1.65 -3.65 -5.58
C VAL A 222 1.06 -2.71 -4.54
N ILE A 223 1.63 -2.73 -3.34
CA ILE A 223 1.19 -1.94 -2.19
C ILE A 223 2.39 -1.16 -1.74
N ARG A 224 2.42 0.16 -2.00
CA ARG A 224 3.58 0.97 -1.69
C ARG A 224 3.29 2.37 -1.19
N MET A 225 4.19 2.94 -0.39
CA MET A 225 4.08 4.34 0.07
C MET A 225 2.77 4.64 0.81
N ASN A 226 2.17 3.64 1.46
CA ASN A 226 0.91 3.82 2.18
C ASN A 226 1.14 4.00 3.68
N LEU A 227 0.24 4.75 4.32
CA LEU A 227 0.04 4.72 5.76
C LEU A 227 -1.13 3.79 6.09
N ILE A 228 -0.86 2.68 6.75
CA ILE A 228 -1.84 1.66 7.13
C ILE A 228 -1.90 1.62 8.65
N SER A 229 -2.94 2.22 9.25
CA SER A 229 -2.93 2.48 10.69
C SER A 229 -4.23 2.23 11.43
N GLY A 230 -4.16 1.75 12.67
CA GLY A 230 -5.36 1.59 13.53
C GLY A 230 -6.40 0.61 12.98
N ASN A 231 -6.03 -0.24 12.01
CA ASN A 231 -6.94 -1.24 11.48
C ASN A 231 -7.00 -2.46 12.39
N THR A 232 -8.12 -3.19 12.35
CA THR A 232 -8.37 -4.29 13.27
C THR A 232 -8.84 -5.55 12.54
N ALA A 233 -8.22 -6.69 12.87
CA ALA A 233 -8.63 -8.00 12.37
C ALA A 233 -8.90 -9.00 13.50
N PRO A 234 -10.14 -9.48 13.67
CA PRO A 234 -10.45 -10.55 14.62
C PRO A 234 -9.69 -11.86 14.41
N TYR A 235 -9.30 -12.22 13.18
CA TYR A 235 -8.50 -13.40 12.89
C TYR A 235 -7.01 -13.06 12.72
N CYS A 236 -6.62 -12.43 11.62
CA CYS A 236 -5.20 -12.17 11.33
C CYS A 236 -4.98 -10.99 10.37
N GLY A 237 -3.78 -10.43 10.39
CA GLY A 237 -3.41 -9.32 9.50
C GLY A 237 -4.19 -8.06 9.84
N GLY A 238 -3.93 -7.46 11.00
CA GLY A 238 -4.61 -6.22 11.41
C GLY A 238 -4.45 -5.13 10.35
N GLY A 239 -3.21 -4.90 9.90
CA GLY A 239 -2.89 -4.02 8.78
C GLY A 239 -3.12 -4.70 7.43
N ILE A 240 -2.29 -5.68 7.09
CA ILE A 240 -2.31 -6.39 5.80
C ILE A 240 -2.41 -7.91 6.03
N TYR A 241 -3.26 -8.57 5.25
CA TYR A 241 -3.28 -10.01 5.10
C TYR A 241 -2.97 -10.40 3.65
N ALA A 242 -1.86 -11.11 3.43
CA ALA A 242 -1.53 -11.72 2.15
C ALA A 242 -1.69 -13.24 2.25
N GLY A 243 -2.78 -13.75 1.67
CA GLY A 243 -3.22 -15.13 1.81
C GLY A 243 -3.16 -15.94 0.52
N ALA A 244 -3.23 -17.27 0.67
CA ALA A 244 -3.32 -18.25 -0.41
C ALA A 244 -2.16 -18.12 -1.43
N PHE A 245 -2.46 -18.02 -2.73
CA PHE A 245 -1.45 -17.99 -3.79
C PHE A 245 -0.93 -16.58 -4.12
N SER A 246 -1.38 -15.55 -3.38
CA SER A 246 -1.05 -14.16 -3.71
C SER A 246 0.46 -13.88 -3.68
N THR A 247 0.98 -13.14 -4.66
CA THR A 247 2.40 -12.77 -4.78
C THR A 247 2.63 -11.26 -4.71
N PRO A 248 2.19 -10.55 -3.65
CA PRO A 248 2.31 -9.10 -3.62
C PRO A 248 3.75 -8.61 -3.48
N ARG A 249 3.97 -7.40 -4.00
CA ARG A 249 5.07 -6.52 -3.58
C ARG A 249 4.52 -5.52 -2.56
N ILE A 250 5.07 -5.55 -1.35
CA ILE A 250 4.71 -4.67 -0.24
C ILE A 250 5.95 -3.83 0.08
N GLU A 251 5.95 -2.56 -0.32
CA GLU A 251 7.18 -1.75 -0.38
C GLU A 251 7.01 -0.35 0.22
N ASN A 252 7.95 0.13 1.03
CA ASN A 252 7.93 1.53 1.52
C ASN A 252 6.61 1.93 2.21
N ASN A 253 5.96 1.02 2.94
CA ASN A 253 4.75 1.34 3.71
C ASN A 253 5.09 1.61 5.17
N VAL A 254 4.30 2.49 5.80
CA VAL A 254 4.23 2.65 7.26
C VAL A 254 2.99 1.93 7.76
N ILE A 255 3.19 0.86 8.52
CA ILE A 255 2.14 -0.03 9.02
C ILE A 255 2.18 0.04 10.53
N THR A 256 1.27 0.82 11.12
CA THR A 256 1.40 1.20 12.53
C THR A 256 0.12 1.11 13.35
N GLY A 257 0.22 0.68 14.60
CA GLY A 257 -0.93 0.66 15.52
C GLY A 257 -2.08 -0.26 15.09
N ASN A 258 -1.81 -1.26 14.25
CA ASN A 258 -2.83 -2.20 13.80
C ASN A 258 -2.96 -3.38 14.77
N ILE A 259 -4.15 -3.97 14.86
CA ILE A 259 -4.50 -4.97 15.87
C ILE A 259 -5.01 -6.26 15.23
N ALA A 260 -4.39 -7.40 15.57
CA ALA A 260 -4.93 -8.74 15.32
C ALA A 260 -5.40 -9.37 16.65
N ARG A 261 -6.64 -9.87 16.70
CA ARG A 261 -7.20 -10.48 17.94
C ARG A 261 -7.24 -12.01 17.94
N GLY A 262 -6.84 -12.64 16.84
CA GLY A 262 -6.90 -14.08 16.64
C GLY A 262 -5.52 -14.70 16.54
N PHE A 263 -5.21 -15.28 15.39
CA PHE A 263 -4.00 -16.07 15.14
C PHE A 263 -2.71 -15.24 15.12
N GLY A 264 -2.74 -14.03 14.56
CA GLY A 264 -1.56 -13.19 14.56
C GLY A 264 -1.45 -12.14 13.45
N GLY A 265 -0.31 -11.46 13.43
CA GLY A 265 0.04 -10.47 12.42
C GLY A 265 -0.70 -9.17 12.67
N GLY A 266 -0.39 -8.50 13.79
CA GLY A 266 -0.93 -7.17 14.05
C GLY A 266 -0.70 -6.23 12.87
N GLY A 267 0.55 -6.18 12.39
CA GLY A 267 0.94 -5.48 11.17
C GLY A 267 0.60 -6.26 9.91
N ILE A 268 1.42 -7.27 9.59
CA ILE A 268 1.29 -8.09 8.38
C ILE A 268 1.16 -9.58 8.74
N ALA A 269 0.16 -10.24 8.16
CA ALA A 269 0.07 -11.70 8.13
C ALA A 269 0.34 -12.24 6.71
N LEU A 270 1.35 -13.09 6.59
CA LEU A 270 1.73 -13.80 5.36
C LEU A 270 1.35 -15.28 5.53
N TRP A 271 0.42 -15.76 4.71
CA TRP A 271 -0.10 -17.12 4.80
C TRP A 271 -0.21 -17.76 3.41
N THR A 272 0.43 -18.92 3.22
CA THR A 272 0.19 -19.79 2.05
C THR A 272 -0.17 -21.23 2.44
N SER A 273 -0.56 -22.04 1.46
CA SER A 273 -1.06 -23.41 1.64
C SER A 273 -0.37 -24.45 0.75
N ASN A 274 0.91 -24.25 0.39
CA ASN A 274 1.88 -25.20 -0.25
C ASN A 274 2.37 -24.86 -1.67
N THR A 275 2.85 -23.64 -1.95
CA THR A 275 3.40 -23.32 -3.30
C THR A 275 4.50 -22.26 -3.27
N LEU A 276 5.46 -22.34 -4.21
CA LEU A 276 6.61 -21.45 -4.49
C LEU A 276 6.28 -20.01 -4.98
N HIS A 277 5.16 -19.43 -4.55
CA HIS A 277 4.79 -18.02 -4.75
C HIS A 277 5.57 -17.00 -3.89
N LEU A 278 6.65 -16.44 -4.42
CA LEU A 278 7.50 -15.50 -3.67
C LEU A 278 6.77 -14.17 -3.46
N ARG A 279 6.54 -13.79 -2.20
CA ARG A 279 6.16 -12.41 -1.85
C ARG A 279 7.41 -11.61 -1.52
N ILE A 280 7.40 -10.34 -1.90
CA ILE A 280 8.49 -9.40 -1.64
C ILE A 280 7.96 -8.35 -0.69
N VAL A 281 8.59 -8.22 0.47
CA VAL A 281 8.21 -7.26 1.50
C VAL A 281 9.45 -6.48 1.88
N ASP A 282 9.67 -5.36 1.22
CA ASP A 282 10.92 -4.62 1.30
C ASP A 282 10.69 -3.19 1.81
N ASN A 283 11.62 -2.65 2.59
CA ASN A 283 11.61 -1.24 2.99
C ASN A 283 10.36 -0.80 3.76
N ASN A 284 9.69 -1.67 4.53
CA ASN A 284 8.53 -1.25 5.31
C ASN A 284 8.91 -0.89 6.74
N ILE A 285 8.16 0.03 7.33
CA ILE A 285 8.17 0.34 8.76
C ILE A 285 6.95 -0.33 9.38
N LEU A 286 7.18 -1.30 10.25
CA LEU A 286 6.15 -1.94 11.04
C LEU A 286 6.34 -1.54 12.49
N SER A 287 5.49 -0.64 13.00
CA SER A 287 5.61 -0.11 14.35
C SER A 287 4.35 -0.24 15.19
N GLU A 288 4.49 -0.46 16.49
CA GLU A 288 3.37 -0.38 17.45
C GLU A 288 2.17 -1.28 17.12
N ASN A 289 2.37 -2.31 16.29
CA ASN A 289 1.29 -3.25 15.97
C ASN A 289 1.14 -4.26 17.10
N HIS A 290 -0.09 -4.70 17.32
CA HIS A 290 -0.44 -5.60 18.40
C HIS A 290 -1.13 -6.88 17.90
N SER A 291 -0.68 -8.02 18.40
CA SER A 291 -1.37 -9.29 18.28
C SER A 291 -1.72 -9.82 19.67
N THR A 292 -2.96 -10.29 19.87
CA THR A 292 -3.31 -10.98 21.13
C THR A 292 -2.73 -12.40 21.21
N SER A 293 -2.29 -12.98 20.09
CA SER A 293 -1.59 -14.27 20.02
C SER A 293 -0.15 -14.04 19.58
N ASP A 294 0.20 -14.36 18.34
CA ASP A 294 1.58 -14.37 17.88
C ASP A 294 1.83 -13.31 16.80
N GLY A 295 3.08 -12.89 16.62
CA GLY A 295 3.46 -12.02 15.50
C GLY A 295 2.85 -10.63 15.59
N GLY A 296 3.35 -9.75 16.46
CA GLY A 296 2.86 -8.37 16.57
C GLY A 296 3.10 -7.60 15.27
N GLY A 297 4.34 -7.60 14.78
CA GLY A 297 4.70 -7.05 13.47
C GLY A 297 4.32 -8.00 12.34
N PHE A 298 5.02 -9.12 12.25
CA PHE A 298 4.84 -10.16 11.24
C PHE A 298 4.34 -11.47 11.83
N TYR A 299 3.36 -12.07 11.18
CA TYR A 299 2.99 -13.47 11.34
C TYR A 299 3.16 -14.20 10.02
N ILE A 300 4.08 -15.16 9.98
CA ILE A 300 4.48 -15.87 8.76
C ILE A 300 4.12 -17.34 8.91
N ARG A 301 3.32 -17.86 7.97
CA ARG A 301 2.82 -19.24 8.01
C ARG A 301 2.89 -19.94 6.66
N TYR A 302 3.63 -21.06 6.65
CA TYR A 302 3.95 -21.90 5.48
C TYR A 302 4.60 -21.14 4.32
N ASP A 303 5.20 -20.01 4.59
CA ASP A 303 5.56 -19.00 3.61
C ASP A 303 7.09 -18.83 3.50
N PHE A 304 7.58 -18.47 2.30
CA PHE A 304 9.00 -18.32 1.95
C PHE A 304 9.27 -16.92 1.39
N SER A 305 8.52 -15.92 1.84
CA SER A 305 8.69 -14.53 1.43
C SER A 305 10.10 -14.04 1.70
N SER A 306 10.54 -13.11 0.85
CA SER A 306 11.76 -12.37 1.07
C SER A 306 11.44 -11.04 1.73
N LEU A 307 12.04 -10.82 2.89
CA LEU A 307 11.85 -9.64 3.71
C LEU A 307 13.17 -8.88 3.77
N ARG A 308 13.28 -7.72 3.12
CA ARG A 308 14.53 -6.93 3.16
C ARG A 308 14.31 -5.52 3.69
N ASN A 309 15.33 -4.98 4.34
CA ASN A 309 15.33 -3.56 4.69
C ASN A 309 14.06 -3.16 5.48
N ASN A 310 13.47 -4.05 6.27
CA ASN A 310 12.30 -3.69 7.07
C ASN A 310 12.75 -3.19 8.44
N THR A 311 12.08 -2.17 8.97
CA THR A 311 12.22 -1.71 10.35
C THR A 311 11.02 -2.17 11.15
N ILE A 312 11.22 -3.14 12.04
CA ILE A 312 10.19 -3.84 12.79
C ILE A 312 10.39 -3.47 14.27
N VAL A 313 9.64 -2.49 14.75
CA VAL A 313 9.95 -1.83 16.02
C VAL A 313 8.74 -1.67 16.94
N ASN A 314 8.92 -1.85 18.24
CA ASN A 314 7.87 -1.60 19.24
C ASN A 314 6.56 -2.37 19.00
N ASN A 315 6.59 -3.50 18.30
CA ASN A 315 5.42 -4.35 18.12
C ASN A 315 5.26 -5.29 19.31
N THR A 316 4.02 -5.71 19.56
CA THR A 316 3.69 -6.50 20.76
C THR A 316 2.85 -7.73 20.41
N ALA A 317 3.14 -8.85 21.07
CA ALA A 317 2.36 -10.09 20.94
C ALA A 317 2.00 -10.67 22.31
N GLY A 318 0.77 -11.16 22.45
CA GLY A 318 0.28 -11.77 23.69
C GLY A 318 0.86 -13.15 24.00
N ALA A 319 1.46 -13.83 23.02
CA ALA A 319 2.04 -15.16 23.17
C ALA A 319 3.51 -15.22 22.71
N SER A 320 3.80 -15.02 21.42
CA SER A 320 5.15 -15.23 20.88
C SER A 320 5.48 -14.32 19.69
N GLY A 321 6.75 -13.94 19.53
CA GLY A 321 7.21 -13.18 18.36
C GLY A 321 6.59 -11.78 18.29
N GLY A 322 6.96 -10.89 19.22
CA GLY A 322 6.46 -9.51 19.22
C GLY A 322 6.75 -8.81 17.88
N GLY A 323 7.97 -8.94 17.38
CA GLY A 323 8.37 -8.46 16.06
C GLY A 323 7.94 -9.44 14.97
N VAL A 324 8.50 -10.65 14.97
CA VAL A 324 8.28 -11.67 13.94
C VAL A 324 7.94 -13.02 14.58
N TYR A 325 6.87 -13.65 14.09
CA TYR A 325 6.56 -15.04 14.38
C TYR A 325 6.56 -15.87 13.10
N VAL A 326 7.23 -17.03 13.14
CA VAL A 326 7.33 -17.96 12.01
C VAL A 326 6.79 -19.34 12.39
N LEU A 327 5.85 -19.86 11.59
CA LEU A 327 5.26 -21.19 11.71
C LEU A 327 5.29 -21.91 10.35
N ASN A 328 6.35 -22.68 10.10
CA ASN A 328 6.52 -23.49 8.89
C ASN A 328 6.78 -24.97 9.24
N PHE A 329 6.11 -25.88 8.52
CA PHE A 329 6.27 -27.34 8.67
C PHE A 329 6.86 -27.94 7.38
N GLY A 330 8.09 -28.48 7.44
CA GLY A 330 8.74 -29.27 6.38
C GLY A 330 9.11 -28.55 5.07
N GLY A 331 10.16 -29.02 4.38
CA GLY A 331 10.63 -28.51 3.06
C GLY A 331 11.98 -27.79 3.09
N ASP A 332 12.50 -27.41 1.92
CA ASP A 332 13.74 -26.61 1.73
C ASP A 332 13.44 -25.09 1.54
N ASP A 333 12.16 -24.71 1.42
CA ASP A 333 11.73 -23.34 1.12
C ASP A 333 11.27 -22.60 2.39
N PHE A 334 12.06 -21.61 2.80
CA PHE A 334 11.86 -20.87 4.05
C PHE A 334 11.92 -19.36 3.84
N PRO A 335 11.28 -18.56 4.70
CA PRO A 335 11.33 -17.12 4.57
C PRO A 335 12.74 -16.64 4.90
N SER A 336 13.09 -15.48 4.35
CA SER A 336 14.38 -14.83 4.59
C SER A 336 14.17 -13.42 5.13
N LEU A 337 15.03 -13.02 6.05
CA LEU A 337 15.10 -11.66 6.58
C LEU A 337 16.52 -11.13 6.39
N ALA A 338 16.67 -10.02 5.70
CA ALA A 338 17.99 -9.43 5.45
C ALA A 338 17.99 -7.91 5.58
N SER A 339 19.11 -7.33 6.00
CA SER A 339 19.25 -5.87 6.11
C SER A 339 18.17 -5.22 6.98
N ALA A 340 17.61 -5.94 7.94
CA ALA A 340 16.46 -5.50 8.74
C ALA A 340 16.90 -4.95 10.10
N ILE A 341 16.04 -4.16 10.72
CA ILE A 341 16.15 -3.77 12.13
C ILE A 341 14.94 -4.35 12.86
N VAL A 342 15.17 -5.12 13.94
CA VAL A 342 14.13 -5.72 14.79
C VAL A 342 14.41 -5.34 16.25
N TRP A 343 13.75 -4.30 16.75
CA TRP A 343 14.12 -3.66 18.01
C TRP A 343 12.93 -3.22 18.88
N GLY A 344 13.02 -3.37 20.19
CA GLY A 344 11.99 -2.90 21.14
C GLY A 344 10.69 -3.69 21.09
N ASN A 345 10.68 -4.85 20.46
CA ASN A 345 9.46 -5.67 20.32
C ASN A 345 9.26 -6.57 21.54
N THR A 346 8.01 -6.73 21.99
CA THR A 346 7.71 -7.47 23.24
C THR A 346 6.74 -8.62 23.04
N ALA A 347 7.06 -9.76 23.66
CA ALA A 347 6.19 -10.93 23.76
C ALA A 347 6.65 -11.83 24.91
N PRO A 348 5.77 -12.66 25.50
CA PRO A 348 6.18 -13.65 26.50
C PRO A 348 7.25 -14.64 26.01
N ARG A 349 7.29 -14.94 24.70
CA ARG A 349 8.29 -15.84 24.10
C ARG A 349 8.88 -15.23 22.83
N GLY A 350 10.19 -14.95 22.83
CA GLY A 350 10.90 -14.37 21.68
C GLY A 350 10.34 -12.98 21.31
N GLY A 351 10.72 -11.94 22.06
CA GLY A 351 10.25 -10.57 21.85
C GLY A 351 10.50 -10.08 20.43
N SER A 352 11.75 -10.15 19.96
CA SER A 352 12.12 -9.82 18.58
C SER A 352 11.56 -10.85 17.60
N ILE A 353 12.03 -12.10 17.69
CA ILE A 353 11.69 -13.17 16.74
C ILE A 353 11.39 -14.47 17.51
N HIS A 354 10.34 -15.17 17.08
CA HIS A 354 10.02 -16.51 17.56
C HIS A 354 9.75 -17.46 16.38
N ILE A 355 10.36 -18.65 16.43
CA ILE A 355 10.15 -19.72 15.45
C ILE A 355 9.48 -20.89 16.16
N TYR A 356 8.29 -21.27 15.68
CA TYR A 356 7.58 -22.45 16.18
C TYR A 356 8.14 -23.71 15.50
N THR A 357 8.83 -24.55 16.27
CA THR A 357 9.66 -25.66 15.76
C THR A 357 8.84 -26.88 15.36
N ASP A 358 9.05 -27.45 14.18
CA ASP A 358 9.98 -28.58 13.92
C ASP A 358 10.96 -28.35 12.74
N THR A 359 11.14 -27.10 12.32
CA THR A 359 12.11 -26.70 11.28
C THR A 359 13.10 -25.65 11.78
N THR A 360 14.35 -25.71 11.32
CA THR A 360 15.48 -24.86 11.77
C THR A 360 15.85 -23.73 10.81
N ALA A 361 15.15 -23.57 9.69
CA ALA A 361 15.56 -22.63 8.66
C ALA A 361 14.66 -21.40 8.66
N PHE A 362 15.11 -20.34 9.33
CA PHE A 362 14.72 -18.97 9.01
C PHE A 362 16.02 -18.24 8.74
N ALA A 363 16.26 -17.92 7.46
CA ALA A 363 17.54 -17.38 7.05
C ALA A 363 17.59 -15.89 7.36
N VAL A 364 18.42 -15.53 8.34
CA VAL A 364 18.60 -14.13 8.75
C VAL A 364 20.05 -13.70 8.53
N SER A 365 20.25 -12.53 7.95
CA SER A 365 21.58 -12.00 7.65
C SER A 365 21.60 -10.48 7.65
N TYR A 366 22.78 -9.91 7.89
CA TYR A 366 23.04 -8.47 7.79
C TYR A 366 22.00 -7.62 8.51
N SER A 367 21.51 -8.06 9.67
CA SER A 367 20.39 -7.41 10.36
C SER A 367 20.76 -7.09 11.80
N ASP A 368 20.08 -6.08 12.33
CA ASP A 368 20.14 -5.67 13.73
C ASP A 368 18.96 -6.27 14.48
N ILE A 369 19.22 -7.11 15.48
CA ILE A 369 18.18 -7.83 16.21
C ILE A 369 18.47 -7.78 17.70
N GLU A 370 17.56 -7.15 18.45
CA GLU A 370 17.62 -7.06 19.90
C GLU A 370 17.66 -8.45 20.54
N GLY A 371 18.68 -8.68 21.38
CA GLY A 371 18.96 -9.95 22.04
C GLY A 371 19.80 -10.92 21.21
N GLY A 372 20.25 -10.47 20.03
CA GLY A 372 21.14 -11.19 19.13
C GLY A 372 20.44 -12.28 18.33
N TRP A 373 21.02 -12.59 17.17
CA TRP A 373 20.56 -13.68 16.31
C TRP A 373 21.74 -14.35 15.60
N PRO A 374 21.74 -15.69 15.44
CA PRO A 374 22.80 -16.38 14.70
C PRO A 374 22.70 -16.08 13.20
N GLY A 375 23.78 -15.58 12.60
CA GLY A 375 23.82 -15.29 11.18
C GLY A 375 25.09 -14.55 10.78
N ILE A 376 25.25 -14.29 9.48
CA ILE A 376 26.32 -13.44 8.96
C ILE A 376 25.92 -11.97 9.07
N GLY A 377 26.88 -11.10 9.40
CA GLY A 377 26.65 -9.64 9.41
C GLY A 377 25.65 -9.15 10.47
N MET A 378 25.42 -9.93 11.53
CA MET A 378 24.45 -9.59 12.57
C MET A 378 25.02 -8.55 13.55
N ILE A 379 24.18 -7.63 13.98
CA ILE A 379 24.43 -6.70 15.08
C ILE A 379 23.31 -6.81 16.13
N ASP A 380 23.63 -6.40 17.36
CA ASP A 380 22.73 -6.33 18.52
C ASP A 380 23.15 -5.09 19.30
N ASP A 381 22.76 -3.92 18.78
CA ASP A 381 23.05 -2.62 19.38
C ASP A 381 21.86 -1.68 19.16
N ASP A 382 21.72 -0.65 20.00
CA ASP A 382 20.65 0.34 19.83
C ASP A 382 20.70 0.92 18.41
N PRO A 383 19.62 0.82 17.61
CA PRO A 383 19.58 1.37 16.26
C PRO A 383 19.82 2.88 16.21
N GLN A 384 19.64 3.59 17.34
CA GLN A 384 19.78 5.04 17.46
C GLN A 384 18.97 5.78 16.42
N PHE A 385 17.64 5.71 16.51
CA PHE A 385 16.77 6.50 15.65
C PHE A 385 16.83 7.99 15.99
N ALA A 386 16.99 8.84 14.98
CA ALA A 386 17.06 10.30 15.12
C ALA A 386 15.67 10.96 15.31
N ASP A 387 14.60 10.30 14.87
CA ASP A 387 13.23 10.82 14.90
C ASP A 387 12.16 9.71 15.00
N ALA A 388 10.89 10.14 15.06
CA ALA A 388 9.73 9.25 15.12
C ALA A 388 9.45 8.51 13.80
N GLY A 389 10.05 8.94 12.69
CA GLY A 389 10.01 8.28 11.39
C GLY A 389 11.03 7.14 11.29
N TYR A 390 11.81 6.88 12.34
CA TYR A 390 12.84 5.84 12.41
C TYR A 390 14.00 6.04 11.43
N HIS A 391 14.31 7.29 11.06
CA HIS A 391 15.58 7.58 10.39
C HIS A 391 16.73 7.27 11.36
N LEU A 392 17.82 6.69 10.86
CA LEU A 392 19.00 6.44 11.68
C LEU A 392 19.62 7.78 12.14
N ASP A 393 20.28 7.80 13.29
CA ASP A 393 21.20 8.88 13.64
C ASP A 393 22.56 8.62 12.97
N SER A 394 23.30 9.69 12.69
CA SER A 394 24.66 9.63 12.13
C SER A 394 25.65 8.76 12.93
N ALA A 395 25.38 8.52 14.21
CA ALA A 395 26.18 7.66 15.08
C ALA A 395 25.74 6.18 15.07
N SER A 396 24.63 5.85 14.41
CA SER A 396 24.08 4.49 14.37
C SER A 396 25.04 3.49 13.73
N LEU A 397 25.17 2.32 14.35
CA LEU A 397 25.92 1.20 13.79
C LEU A 397 25.20 0.49 12.65
N CYS A 398 23.92 0.79 12.42
CA CYS A 398 23.13 0.24 11.31
C CYS A 398 23.55 0.81 9.94
N ILE A 399 24.29 1.93 9.93
CA ILE A 399 24.76 2.60 8.73
C ILE A 399 25.87 1.77 8.04
N ASP A 400 25.78 1.58 6.72
CA ASP A 400 26.74 0.83 5.91
C ASP A 400 27.00 -0.61 6.42
N ARG A 401 25.96 -1.28 6.94
CA ARG A 401 26.07 -2.61 7.55
C ARG A 401 25.09 -3.65 7.02
N GLY A 402 24.15 -3.27 6.17
CA GLY A 402 23.33 -4.17 5.39
C GLY A 402 24.14 -5.03 4.40
N ASP A 403 23.38 -5.75 3.57
CA ASP A 403 23.90 -6.68 2.56
C ASP A 403 24.99 -6.02 1.68
N PRO A 404 26.20 -6.60 1.60
CA PRO A 404 27.32 -6.04 0.85
C PRO A 404 27.23 -6.25 -0.67
N ASP A 405 26.22 -6.97 -1.17
CA ASP A 405 25.99 -7.07 -2.62
C ASP A 405 25.66 -5.67 -3.19
N SER A 406 26.44 -5.21 -4.16
CA SER A 406 26.24 -3.93 -4.83
C SER A 406 24.85 -3.75 -5.47
N ALA A 407 24.11 -4.84 -5.74
CA ALA A 407 22.71 -4.77 -6.17
C ALA A 407 21.77 -4.27 -5.06
N ARG A 408 22.25 -4.21 -3.82
CA ARG A 408 21.56 -3.75 -2.62
C ARG A 408 22.09 -2.42 -2.10
N ASP A 409 23.04 -1.81 -2.80
CA ASP A 409 23.62 -0.53 -2.41
C ASP A 409 22.55 0.57 -2.28
N ASP A 410 22.81 1.47 -1.33
CA ASP A 410 22.06 2.68 -1.12
C ASP A 410 22.26 3.63 -2.30
N LEU A 411 21.15 4.08 -2.88
CA LEU A 411 21.16 4.95 -4.05
C LEU A 411 20.76 6.40 -3.75
N CYS A 412 20.20 6.67 -2.57
CA CYS A 412 19.67 7.99 -2.21
C CYS A 412 20.08 8.41 -0.80
N PHE A 413 20.73 9.57 -0.72
CA PHE A 413 21.23 10.17 0.53
C PHE A 413 20.78 11.63 0.60
N PRO A 414 19.72 11.97 1.35
CA PRO A 414 18.83 11.11 2.18
C PRO A 414 17.87 10.22 1.36
N PRO A 415 17.14 9.25 1.99
CA PRO A 415 17.08 8.99 3.44
C PRO A 415 18.15 8.03 3.97
N SER A 416 18.88 7.31 3.11
CA SER A 416 20.06 6.54 3.53
C SER A 416 21.17 7.47 4.01
N GLN A 417 22.12 6.92 4.78
CA GLN A 417 23.24 7.62 5.39
C GLN A 417 24.57 6.93 5.09
N GLY A 418 25.67 7.59 5.43
CA GLY A 418 27.00 7.00 5.21
C GLY A 418 27.41 6.95 3.74
N SER A 419 27.82 5.76 3.30
CA SER A 419 28.37 5.48 1.96
C SER A 419 27.38 4.69 1.10
N ALA A 420 27.79 4.23 -0.08
CA ALA A 420 26.91 3.48 -0.98
C ALA A 420 26.48 2.11 -0.44
N ARG A 421 27.13 1.58 0.61
CA ARG A 421 26.80 0.25 1.11
C ARG A 421 25.45 0.30 1.83
N ASN A 422 24.57 -0.65 1.52
CA ASN A 422 23.24 -0.79 2.12
C ASN A 422 23.21 -0.49 3.63
N ASP A 423 22.39 0.46 4.06
CA ASP A 423 22.00 0.63 5.45
C ASP A 423 21.05 -0.48 5.90
N MET A 424 21.10 -0.86 7.19
CA MET A 424 20.03 -1.69 7.75
C MET A 424 18.75 -0.87 7.95
N GLY A 425 17.59 -1.50 7.76
CA GLY A 425 16.28 -0.89 8.00
C GLY A 425 15.64 -0.24 6.77
N ALA A 426 14.53 0.45 7.02
CA ALA A 426 13.54 0.93 6.04
C ALA A 426 14.11 1.89 5.00
N TYR A 427 15.16 2.60 5.38
CA TYR A 427 15.80 3.64 4.57
C TYR A 427 17.11 3.16 3.92
N GLY A 428 17.42 1.87 3.97
CA GLY A 428 18.51 1.28 3.21
C GLY A 428 18.05 0.68 1.87
N GLY A 429 18.99 0.40 1.00
CA GLY A 429 18.83 -0.23 -0.30
C GLY A 429 18.35 0.71 -1.40
N PRO A 430 18.20 0.19 -2.63
CA PRO A 430 17.83 0.99 -3.79
C PRO A 430 16.39 1.56 -3.70
N LEU A 431 15.52 0.94 -2.90
CA LEU A 431 14.15 1.41 -2.66
C LEU A 431 14.08 2.54 -1.62
N ALA A 432 15.19 2.86 -0.94
CA ALA A 432 15.24 4.04 -0.07
C ALA A 432 14.92 5.33 -0.84
N CYS A 433 15.30 5.36 -2.12
CA CYS A 433 15.00 6.46 -3.03
C CYS A 433 13.52 6.77 -3.17
N ASP A 434 12.66 5.79 -2.93
CA ASP A 434 11.22 5.86 -3.19
C ASP A 434 10.44 6.40 -1.96
N TRP A 435 11.09 6.68 -0.83
CA TRP A 435 10.42 7.31 0.29
C TRP A 435 10.01 8.77 -0.01
N PRO A 436 8.79 9.21 0.35
CA PRO A 436 8.40 10.61 0.27
C PRO A 436 9.27 11.47 1.19
N VAL A 437 9.58 12.69 0.75
CA VAL A 437 10.39 13.69 1.48
C VAL A 437 9.72 14.14 2.81
N GLN A 438 8.44 13.81 3.02
CA GLN A 438 7.75 14.03 4.29
C GLN A 438 7.51 12.70 5.00
N ASP A 439 7.85 12.68 6.29
CA ASP A 439 7.61 11.56 7.19
C ASP A 439 6.11 11.17 7.20
N PRO A 440 5.75 9.95 6.76
CA PRO A 440 4.36 9.48 6.81
C PRO A 440 3.83 9.37 8.24
N ALA A 441 4.68 9.28 9.27
CA ALA A 441 4.29 9.34 10.67
C ALA A 441 3.86 10.75 11.13
N ALA A 442 4.19 11.80 10.36
CA ALA A 442 3.77 13.17 10.62
C ALA A 442 2.36 13.51 10.08
N VAL A 443 1.64 12.54 9.51
CA VAL A 443 0.26 12.74 9.03
C VAL A 443 -0.67 12.88 10.25
N GLN A 444 -1.09 14.12 10.54
CA GLN A 444 -2.09 14.43 11.57
C GLN A 444 -3.38 13.64 11.36
N GLU A 445 -4.07 13.31 12.46
CA GLU A 445 -5.41 12.71 12.45
C GLU A 445 -6.36 13.47 11.51
N GLY A 446 -6.67 12.88 10.36
CA GLY A 446 -7.65 13.41 9.40
C GLY A 446 -7.06 13.98 8.09
N GLY A 447 -5.74 14.04 7.94
CA GLY A 447 -5.11 14.42 6.66
C GLY A 447 -4.92 13.24 5.71
N PHE A 448 -4.92 13.51 4.40
CA PHE A 448 -4.29 12.61 3.43
C PHE A 448 -2.78 12.57 3.70
N VAL A 449 -2.09 11.48 3.32
CA VAL A 449 -0.64 11.58 3.08
C VAL A 449 -0.44 12.72 2.08
N LYS A 450 0.21 13.81 2.52
CA LYS A 450 0.44 14.97 1.65
C LYS A 450 1.12 14.47 0.39
N ALA A 451 0.47 14.69 -0.74
CA ALA A 451 0.98 14.26 -2.01
C ALA A 451 2.31 15.00 -2.24
N THR A 452 3.41 14.26 -2.20
CA THR A 452 4.75 14.87 -2.23
C THR A 452 5.25 14.85 -3.66
N LEU A 453 5.92 15.92 -4.07
CA LEU A 453 6.67 15.92 -5.32
C LEU A 453 7.84 14.94 -5.17
N PHE A 454 7.76 13.85 -5.91
CA PHE A 454 8.85 12.89 -5.97
C PHE A 454 9.77 13.25 -7.13
N ALA A 455 11.08 13.21 -6.93
CA ALA A 455 12.01 13.32 -8.03
C ALA A 455 13.35 12.66 -7.73
N PHE A 456 13.93 12.03 -8.74
CA PHE A 456 15.25 11.43 -8.71
C PHE A 456 15.85 11.45 -10.12
N ASN A 457 17.16 11.28 -10.26
CA ASN A 457 17.82 11.19 -11.56
C ASN A 457 18.48 9.82 -11.76
N ARG A 458 18.40 9.27 -12.99
CA ARG A 458 19.11 8.03 -13.37
C ARG A 458 19.75 8.14 -14.77
N PRO A 459 21.01 7.69 -14.95
CA PRO A 459 21.91 7.17 -13.91
C PRO A 459 22.42 8.27 -12.96
N ASN A 460 22.85 7.89 -11.76
CA ASN A 460 23.53 8.75 -10.79
C ASN A 460 24.51 7.88 -9.96
N PRO A 461 25.84 8.03 -10.10
CA PRO A 461 26.56 8.96 -10.97
C PRO A 461 26.33 8.73 -12.47
N PHE A 462 26.63 9.74 -13.30
CA PHE A 462 26.51 9.67 -14.76
C PHE A 462 27.71 10.31 -15.47
N ASP A 463 28.00 9.91 -16.71
CA ASP A 463 29.18 10.37 -17.46
C ASP A 463 28.87 11.40 -18.57
N SER A 464 27.67 11.29 -19.14
CA SER A 464 27.27 12.01 -20.35
C SER A 464 25.85 12.52 -20.24
N MET A 465 24.93 11.73 -19.68
CA MET A 465 23.53 12.10 -19.52
C MET A 465 22.89 11.44 -18.30
N THR A 466 22.00 12.17 -17.63
CA THR A 466 21.08 11.64 -16.64
C THR A 466 19.65 12.04 -16.97
N THR A 467 18.68 11.20 -16.62
CA THR A 467 17.25 11.49 -16.74
C THR A 467 16.69 11.76 -15.35
N LEU A 468 16.27 13.00 -15.10
CA LEU A 468 15.46 13.37 -13.96
C LEU A 468 14.02 12.89 -14.18
N GLN A 469 13.57 11.95 -13.37
CA GLN A 469 12.18 11.52 -13.30
C GLN A 469 11.51 12.27 -12.14
N LEU A 470 10.37 12.91 -12.40
CA LEU A 470 9.57 13.57 -11.37
C LEU A 470 8.11 13.07 -11.41
N GLU A 471 7.52 12.85 -10.26
CA GLU A 471 6.10 12.51 -10.10
C GLU A 471 5.38 13.76 -9.58
N LEU A 472 4.57 14.39 -10.43
CA LEU A 472 3.77 15.54 -10.03
C LEU A 472 2.52 15.06 -9.29
N PRO A 473 2.29 15.50 -8.04
CA PRO A 473 1.11 15.08 -7.28
C PRO A 473 -0.19 15.58 -7.91
N ARG A 474 -0.13 16.72 -8.61
CA ARG A 474 -1.26 17.35 -9.29
C ARG A 474 -0.79 18.08 -10.54
N ASP A 475 -1.76 18.40 -11.39
CA ASP A 475 -1.60 19.26 -12.54
C ASP A 475 -1.12 20.64 -12.09
N GLY A 476 -0.09 21.17 -12.74
CA GLY A 476 0.45 22.47 -12.34
C GLY A 476 1.65 22.90 -13.16
N GLU A 477 2.03 24.16 -12.99
CA GLU A 477 3.28 24.68 -13.52
C GLU A 477 4.45 24.13 -12.72
N ALA A 478 5.38 23.49 -13.41
CA ALA A 478 6.60 22.95 -12.83
C ALA A 478 7.82 23.62 -13.47
N SER A 479 8.79 23.98 -12.62
CA SER A 479 10.11 24.47 -13.00
C SER A 479 11.16 23.52 -12.46
N VAL A 480 12.19 23.22 -13.25
CA VAL A 480 13.29 22.34 -12.89
C VAL A 480 14.60 23.02 -13.24
N GLU A 481 15.43 23.19 -12.22
CA GLU A 481 16.69 23.93 -12.27
C GLU A 481 17.82 23.08 -11.70
N ILE A 482 19.04 23.36 -12.15
CA ILE A 482 20.27 22.67 -11.74
C ILE A 482 21.23 23.71 -11.18
N TYR A 483 21.86 23.38 -10.08
CA TYR A 483 22.77 24.22 -9.31
C TYR A 483 24.10 23.50 -9.06
N ASP A 484 25.18 24.27 -8.95
CA ASP A 484 26.47 23.77 -8.48
C ASP A 484 26.56 23.72 -6.94
N LEU A 485 27.65 23.15 -6.41
CA LEU A 485 27.94 23.08 -4.97
C LEU A 485 27.98 24.45 -4.26
N ARG A 486 28.09 25.56 -4.98
CA ARG A 486 28.10 26.92 -4.43
C ARG A 486 26.71 27.58 -4.51
N GLY A 487 25.69 26.84 -4.91
CA GLY A 487 24.32 27.34 -5.10
C GLY A 487 24.16 28.22 -6.34
N ARG A 488 25.11 28.20 -7.29
CA ARG A 488 24.98 28.96 -8.54
C ARG A 488 24.19 28.14 -9.54
N MET A 489 23.20 28.76 -10.18
CA MET A 489 22.40 28.12 -11.20
C MET A 489 23.28 27.77 -12.42
N VAL A 490 23.27 26.49 -12.79
CA VAL A 490 23.99 25.92 -13.92
C VAL A 490 23.12 25.90 -15.16
N ARG A 491 21.89 25.38 -15.03
CA ARG A 491 20.96 25.22 -16.15
C ARG A 491 19.52 25.13 -15.64
N ARG A 492 18.58 25.68 -16.39
CA ARG A 492 17.15 25.41 -16.23
C ARG A 492 16.73 24.36 -17.27
N LEU A 493 16.22 23.22 -16.81
CA LEU A 493 15.71 22.15 -17.68
C LEU A 493 14.27 22.40 -18.12
N MET A 494 13.48 23.03 -17.25
CA MET A 494 12.07 23.33 -17.48
C MET A 494 11.70 24.61 -16.72
N ASP A 495 10.89 25.47 -17.34
CA ASP A 495 10.51 26.76 -16.77
C ASP A 495 9.00 26.95 -16.83
N GLY A 496 8.33 26.99 -15.68
CA GLY A 496 6.90 27.28 -15.56
C GLY A 496 6.00 26.43 -16.46
N LYS A 497 6.42 25.21 -16.84
CA LYS A 497 5.67 24.42 -17.82
C LYS A 497 4.51 23.75 -17.10
N ARG A 498 3.28 23.99 -17.58
CA ARG A 498 2.11 23.28 -17.07
C ARG A 498 2.15 21.81 -17.51
N LEU A 499 2.13 20.92 -16.53
CA LEU A 499 2.17 19.47 -16.71
C LEU A 499 0.96 18.84 -15.98
N PRO A 500 0.40 17.73 -16.50
CA PRO A 500 -0.61 16.97 -15.77
C PRO A 500 0.00 16.27 -14.54
N ALA A 501 -0.85 15.87 -13.59
CA ALA A 501 -0.44 14.95 -12.53
C ALA A 501 0.19 13.67 -13.10
N GLY A 502 1.14 13.07 -12.38
CA GLY A 502 1.81 11.83 -12.75
C GLY A 502 3.27 11.99 -13.14
N SER A 503 3.83 10.95 -13.78
CA SER A 503 5.26 10.83 -14.05
C SER A 503 5.72 11.64 -15.26
N HIS A 504 6.82 12.38 -15.10
CA HIS A 504 7.49 13.14 -16.16
C HIS A 504 8.99 12.86 -16.16
N ARG A 505 9.63 13.02 -17.32
CA ARG A 505 11.06 12.78 -17.50
C ARG A 505 11.73 13.95 -18.20
N LEU A 506 12.86 14.39 -17.67
CA LEU A 506 13.68 15.48 -18.20
C LEU A 506 15.14 15.01 -18.27
N ALA A 507 15.80 15.19 -19.41
CA ALA A 507 17.20 14.82 -19.56
C ALA A 507 18.13 16.01 -19.24
N TRP A 508 19.25 15.71 -18.60
CA TRP A 508 20.38 16.63 -18.49
C TRP A 508 21.65 15.97 -19.03
N ASP A 509 22.35 16.69 -19.90
CA ASP A 509 23.51 16.28 -20.70
C ASP A 509 24.86 16.77 -20.12
N GLY A 510 24.86 17.28 -18.88
CA GLY A 510 26.06 17.86 -18.27
C GLY A 510 26.55 19.15 -18.96
N LEU A 511 25.65 19.91 -19.59
CA LEU A 511 25.92 21.26 -20.10
C LEU A 511 25.25 22.33 -19.24
N ALA A 512 25.88 23.50 -19.16
CA ALA A 512 25.31 24.72 -18.59
C ALA A 512 24.33 25.40 -19.57
N GLY A 513 23.59 26.41 -19.11
CA GLY A 513 22.62 27.15 -19.92
C GLY A 513 23.20 27.84 -21.18
N ASN A 514 24.51 28.07 -21.22
CA ASN A 514 25.22 28.61 -22.39
C ASN A 514 25.75 27.53 -23.36
N GLY A 515 25.43 26.25 -23.12
CA GLY A 515 25.89 25.10 -23.91
C GLY A 515 27.32 24.63 -23.58
N ALA A 516 28.02 25.28 -22.64
CA ALA A 516 29.36 24.84 -22.24
C ALA A 516 29.28 23.59 -21.35
N PRO A 517 30.22 22.63 -21.50
CA PRO A 517 30.33 21.49 -20.60
C PRO A 517 30.68 21.93 -19.18
N VAL A 518 29.97 21.40 -18.18
CA VAL A 518 30.34 21.57 -16.77
C VAL A 518 31.33 20.50 -16.31
N PRO A 519 32.21 20.80 -15.33
CA PRO A 519 33.22 19.83 -14.86
C PRO A 519 32.60 18.67 -14.09
N SER A 520 33.35 17.56 -13.94
CA SER A 520 33.01 16.47 -13.02
C SER A 520 32.83 17.04 -11.60
N GLY A 521 31.80 16.58 -10.89
CA GLY A 521 31.47 17.10 -9.57
C GLY A 521 30.04 16.85 -9.14
N ILE A 522 29.69 17.42 -7.98
CA ILE A 522 28.35 17.33 -7.39
C ILE A 522 27.52 18.53 -7.86
N TYR A 523 26.28 18.24 -8.23
CA TYR A 523 25.26 19.20 -8.62
C TYR A 523 23.97 18.92 -7.86
N PHE A 524 23.08 19.89 -7.79
CA PHE A 524 21.77 19.73 -7.17
C PHE A 524 20.69 20.12 -8.18
N TYR A 525 19.63 19.32 -8.31
CA TYR A 525 18.43 19.81 -8.96
C TYR A 525 17.48 20.41 -7.93
N ARG A 526 16.71 21.40 -8.36
CA ARG A 526 15.58 21.96 -7.64
C ARG A 526 14.37 21.97 -8.53
N ILE A 527 13.24 21.53 -7.99
CA ILE A 527 11.97 21.48 -8.66
C ILE A 527 10.98 22.30 -7.86
N VAL A 528 10.24 23.16 -8.54
CA VAL A 528 9.14 23.93 -7.96
C VAL A 528 7.90 23.65 -8.76
N ALA A 529 6.89 23.08 -8.13
CA ALA A 529 5.58 22.78 -8.71
C ALA A 529 4.47 23.39 -7.85
N GLY A 530 4.15 24.66 -8.08
CA GLY A 530 3.24 25.42 -7.20
C GLY A 530 3.76 25.50 -5.76
N ILE A 531 3.09 24.81 -4.83
CA ILE A 531 3.48 24.76 -3.42
C ILE A 531 4.50 23.64 -3.11
N TYR A 532 4.66 22.67 -4.02
CA TYR A 532 5.57 21.56 -3.81
C TYR A 532 6.99 21.97 -4.25
N GLN A 533 7.98 21.60 -3.44
CA GLN A 533 9.39 21.76 -3.75
C GLN A 533 10.07 20.40 -3.61
N GLY A 534 11.00 20.10 -4.52
CA GLY A 534 11.78 18.88 -4.51
C GLY A 534 13.22 19.20 -4.87
N GLU A 535 14.17 18.59 -4.18
CA GLU A 535 15.59 18.80 -4.41
C GLU A 535 16.31 17.45 -4.36
N GLY A 536 17.44 17.35 -5.06
CA GLY A 536 18.26 16.14 -4.96
C GLY A 536 19.63 16.30 -5.59
N ARG A 537 20.53 15.39 -5.17
CA ARG A 537 21.96 15.43 -5.48
C ARG A 537 22.28 14.60 -6.72
N MET A 538 23.06 15.17 -7.63
CA MET A 538 23.55 14.54 -8.86
C MET A 538 25.08 14.51 -8.88
N ILE A 539 25.67 13.42 -9.35
CA ILE A 539 27.12 13.24 -9.46
C ILE A 539 27.48 13.04 -10.94
N LEU A 540 28.22 13.99 -11.52
CA LEU A 540 28.72 13.92 -12.89
C LEU A 540 30.19 13.48 -12.88
N LEU A 541 30.52 12.45 -13.67
CA LEU A 541 31.86 11.88 -13.85
C LEU A 541 32.27 11.95 -15.33
N ARG A 542 32.94 13.04 -15.72
CA ARG A 542 33.64 13.12 -17.02
C ARG A 542 35.08 12.67 -16.94
#